data_AF-G9MUX8-F1
#
_entry.id   AF-G9MUX8-F1
#
_cell.length_a   1.000
_cell.length_b   1.000
_cell.length_c   1.000
_cell.angle_alpha   90.00
_cell.angle_beta   90.00
_cell.angle_gamma   90.00
#
_symmetry.space_group_name_H-M   'P 1'
#
loop_
_entity.id
_entity.type
_entity.pdbx_description
1 polymer ?
#
loop_
_entity_poly.entity_id
_entity_poly.type
_entity_poly.pdbx_seq_one_letter_code
_entity_poly.pdbx_strand_id
1 'polypeptide(L)'
;MHNISIKIMYTHLYPLLNSAAASGAQADALDISYRLCSDYISSFLLGYGNGTAYLSKEQSFIDEWRFHYDNYSCNECFFPQEIPLLYNLLKTVGIDLLPRSYWASKKFLETWLRNMESKADKTILQREEMGKPIPPENQPVVYEAIKLAVEKDSPHLDEQAKQAEIGSEMFDHICLVLSYTFWYLAQNPHAQRRIREEIIEAGIDLTSAPKLADYSTNLSNALPVALGKLEFLEAVIHESLRMRPTSTPLPRITPSDRAVSIAGIDNIPPNTRVNAFQCHEVYPCRHLFQF
;
A
#
# COMPACT_ATOMS: atom_id res chain seq x y z
N MET A 1 -9.56 12.07 -4.46
CA MET A 1 -9.69 10.76 -3.76
C MET A 1 -11.04 10.11 -3.98
N HIS A 2 -12.16 10.73 -3.57
CA HIS A 2 -13.49 10.09 -3.62
C HIS A 2 -13.91 9.55 -5.01
N ASN A 3 -13.61 10.29 -6.08
CA ASN A 3 -13.86 9.84 -7.47
C ASN A 3 -13.06 8.59 -7.87
N ILE A 4 -11.85 8.41 -7.32
CA ILE A 4 -11.01 7.23 -7.56
C ILE A 4 -11.67 6.00 -6.94
N SER A 5 -12.08 6.12 -5.68
CA SER A 5 -12.75 5.04 -4.95
C SER A 5 -14.03 4.59 -5.65
N ILE A 6 -14.90 5.54 -6.06
CA ILE A 6 -16.13 5.21 -6.80
C ILE A 6 -15.81 4.48 -8.11
N LYS A 7 -14.86 5.00 -8.90
CA LYS A 7 -14.48 4.35 -10.17
C LYS A 7 -14.02 2.92 -9.91
N ILE A 8 -13.02 2.72 -9.06
CA ILE A 8 -12.48 1.38 -8.80
C ILE A 8 -13.55 0.42 -8.29
N MET A 9 -14.38 0.84 -7.34
CA MET A 9 -15.42 -0.01 -6.74
C MET A 9 -16.50 -0.39 -7.75
N TYR A 10 -17.06 0.57 -8.50
CA TYR A 10 -18.23 0.33 -9.34
C TYR A 10 -17.91 0.00 -10.79
N THR A 11 -16.78 0.46 -11.33
CA THR A 11 -16.41 0.16 -12.72
C THR A 11 -15.55 -1.10 -12.85
N HIS A 12 -14.86 -1.52 -11.78
CA HIS A 12 -13.92 -2.65 -11.85
C HIS A 12 -14.29 -3.77 -10.88
N LEU A 13 -14.35 -3.49 -9.58
CA LEU A 13 -14.57 -4.52 -8.55
C LEU A 13 -15.99 -5.13 -8.62
N TYR A 14 -17.03 -4.29 -8.67
CA TYR A 14 -18.41 -4.77 -8.69
C TYR A 14 -18.71 -5.65 -9.92
N PRO A 15 -18.33 -5.27 -11.16
CA PRO A 15 -18.50 -6.14 -12.32
C PRO A 15 -17.78 -7.48 -12.20
N LEU A 16 -16.56 -7.49 -11.64
CA LEU A 16 -15.79 -8.72 -11.40
C LEU A 16 -16.55 -9.67 -10.45
N LEU A 17 -17.00 -9.16 -9.30
CA LEU A 17 -17.75 -9.93 -8.31
C LEU A 17 -19.11 -10.39 -8.84
N ASN A 18 -19.82 -9.52 -9.57
CA ASN A 18 -21.12 -9.84 -10.16
C ASN A 18 -21.00 -10.92 -11.24
N SER A 19 -19.95 -10.89 -12.05
CA SER A 19 -19.65 -11.94 -13.04
C SER A 19 -19.34 -13.28 -12.38
N ALA A 20 -18.52 -13.28 -11.32
CA ALA A 20 -18.23 -14.49 -10.54
C ALA A 20 -19.51 -15.07 -9.90
N ALA A 21 -20.34 -14.21 -9.30
CA ALA A 21 -21.62 -14.62 -8.71
C ALA A 21 -22.60 -15.20 -9.75
N ALA A 22 -22.74 -14.55 -10.90
CA ALA A 22 -23.65 -15.00 -11.97
C ALA A 22 -23.22 -16.34 -12.59
N SER A 23 -21.91 -16.60 -12.67
CA SER A 23 -21.35 -17.85 -13.19
C SER A 23 -21.22 -18.96 -12.13
N GLY A 24 -21.44 -18.64 -10.85
CA GLY A 24 -21.17 -19.56 -9.74
C GLY A 24 -19.67 -19.86 -9.55
N ALA A 25 -18.80 -19.06 -10.14
CA ALA A 25 -17.36 -19.21 -10.03
C ALA A 25 -16.86 -18.78 -8.64
N GLN A 26 -15.80 -19.44 -8.16
CA GLN A 26 -15.12 -19.03 -6.93
C GLN A 26 -14.30 -17.77 -7.19
N ALA A 27 -14.37 -16.81 -6.28
CA ALA A 27 -13.56 -15.61 -6.30
C ALA A 27 -12.39 -15.75 -5.32
N ASP A 28 -11.16 -15.61 -5.81
CA ASP A 28 -9.97 -15.64 -4.96
C ASP A 28 -9.82 -14.29 -4.22
N ALA A 29 -10.09 -14.30 -2.92
CA ALA A 29 -10.00 -13.12 -2.07
C ALA A 29 -8.58 -12.55 -1.98
N LEU A 30 -7.54 -13.40 -2.09
CA LEU A 30 -6.15 -12.95 -2.10
C LEU A 30 -5.86 -12.20 -3.39
N ASP A 31 -6.21 -12.78 -4.53
CA ASP A 31 -6.03 -12.13 -5.84
C ASP A 31 -6.77 -10.79 -5.92
N ILE A 32 -8.06 -10.78 -5.55
CA ILE A 32 -8.87 -9.55 -5.52
C ILE A 32 -8.23 -8.50 -4.63
N SER A 33 -7.72 -8.89 -3.45
CA SER A 33 -7.09 -7.95 -2.54
C SER A 33 -5.82 -7.32 -3.11
N TYR A 34 -4.95 -8.10 -3.76
CA TYR A 34 -3.75 -7.56 -4.42
C TYR A 34 -4.13 -6.57 -5.53
N ARG A 35 -5.06 -6.96 -6.41
CA ARG A 35 -5.47 -6.10 -7.53
C ARG A 35 -6.13 -4.81 -7.03
N LEU A 36 -7.05 -4.92 -6.08
CA LEU A 36 -7.77 -3.78 -5.52
C LEU A 36 -6.82 -2.80 -4.83
N CYS A 37 -5.92 -3.29 -3.98
CA CYS A 37 -4.99 -2.45 -3.25
C CYS A 37 -3.97 -1.80 -4.19
N SER A 38 -3.39 -2.54 -5.12
CA SER A 38 -2.47 -2.00 -6.13
C SER A 38 -3.14 -0.94 -6.99
N ASP A 39 -4.37 -1.17 -7.44
CA ASP A 39 -5.12 -0.19 -8.24
C ASP A 39 -5.45 1.06 -7.44
N TYR A 40 -5.89 0.90 -6.20
CA TYR A 40 -6.27 2.00 -5.35
C TYR A 40 -5.08 2.88 -4.99
N ILE A 41 -4.00 2.27 -4.51
CA ILE A 41 -2.81 2.99 -4.06
C ILE A 41 -2.11 3.63 -5.24
N SER A 42 -1.88 2.91 -6.35
CA SER A 42 -1.24 3.50 -7.53
C SER A 42 -2.08 4.66 -8.10
N SER A 43 -3.40 4.52 -8.14
CA SER A 43 -4.29 5.61 -8.58
C SER A 43 -4.30 6.80 -7.63
N PHE A 44 -4.21 6.57 -6.32
CA PHE A 44 -4.14 7.66 -5.33
C PHE A 44 -2.82 8.43 -5.45
N LEU A 45 -1.71 7.72 -5.58
CA LEU A 45 -0.38 8.31 -5.62
C LEU A 45 -0.11 9.04 -6.94
N LEU A 46 -0.43 8.38 -8.06
CA LEU A 46 -0.02 8.78 -9.41
C LEU A 46 -1.20 9.30 -10.27
N GLY A 47 -2.43 9.29 -9.74
CA GLY A 47 -3.64 9.60 -10.49
C GLY A 47 -4.23 8.37 -11.19
N TYR A 48 -5.56 8.32 -11.27
CA TYR A 48 -6.34 7.17 -11.75
C TYR A 48 -5.91 6.66 -13.13
N GLY A 49 -5.69 7.56 -14.09
CA GLY A 49 -5.26 7.19 -15.45
C GLY A 49 -3.82 6.66 -15.55
N ASN A 50 -3.00 6.85 -14.51
CA ASN A 50 -1.57 6.52 -14.53
C ASN A 50 -1.25 5.23 -13.76
N GLY A 51 -2.17 4.76 -12.91
CA GLY A 51 -2.03 3.57 -12.08
C GLY A 51 -2.11 2.23 -12.84
N THR A 52 -2.24 1.14 -12.09
CA THR A 52 -2.11 -0.23 -12.62
C THR A 52 -3.32 -0.79 -13.33
N ALA A 53 -4.54 -0.50 -12.85
CA ALA A 53 -5.80 -1.05 -13.35
C ALA A 53 -5.83 -2.59 -13.50
N TYR A 54 -5.21 -3.33 -12.58
CA TYR A 54 -5.17 -4.79 -12.53
C TYR A 54 -6.54 -5.46 -12.39
N LEU A 55 -7.52 -4.82 -11.76
CA LEU A 55 -8.89 -5.38 -11.70
C LEU A 55 -9.52 -5.50 -13.09
N SER A 56 -9.09 -4.68 -14.06
CA SER A 56 -9.58 -4.71 -15.44
C SER A 56 -8.68 -5.51 -16.40
N LYS A 57 -7.54 -6.03 -15.92
CA LYS A 57 -6.56 -6.75 -16.74
C LYS A 57 -6.67 -8.26 -16.58
N GLU A 58 -6.08 -8.96 -17.54
CA GLU A 58 -5.90 -10.41 -17.46
C GLU A 58 -5.06 -10.81 -16.23
N GLN A 59 -5.32 -12.01 -15.71
CA GLN A 59 -4.65 -12.57 -14.53
C GLN A 59 -3.12 -12.62 -14.66
N SER A 60 -2.61 -12.85 -15.88
CA SER A 60 -1.18 -12.90 -16.18
C SER A 60 -0.41 -11.66 -15.70
N PHE A 61 -1.01 -10.47 -15.77
CA PHE A 61 -0.36 -9.22 -15.37
C PHE A 61 -0.09 -9.12 -13.87
N ILE A 62 -1.03 -9.58 -13.05
CA ILE A 62 -0.85 -9.57 -11.59
C ILE A 62 0.02 -10.74 -11.15
N ASP A 63 -0.05 -11.88 -11.84
CA ASP A 63 0.79 -13.05 -11.55
C ASP A 63 2.27 -12.75 -11.79
N GLU A 64 2.61 -12.07 -12.89
CA GLU A 64 3.98 -11.63 -13.17
C GLU A 64 4.48 -10.65 -12.11
N TRP A 65 3.64 -9.67 -11.72
CA TRP A 65 4.00 -8.73 -10.68
C TRP A 65 4.21 -9.41 -9.33
N ARG A 66 3.32 -10.33 -8.94
CA ARG A 66 3.43 -11.11 -7.69
C ARG A 66 4.68 -11.98 -7.67
N PHE A 67 4.99 -12.65 -8.79
CA PHE A 67 6.21 -13.43 -8.92
C PHE A 67 7.45 -12.58 -8.61
N HIS A 68 7.53 -11.37 -9.16
CA HIS A 68 8.64 -10.47 -8.90
C HIS A 68 8.60 -9.88 -7.48
N TYR A 69 7.43 -9.54 -6.96
CA TYR A 69 7.28 -9.06 -5.59
C TYR A 69 7.78 -10.08 -4.56
N ASP A 70 7.38 -11.35 -4.69
CA ASP A 70 7.78 -12.41 -3.76
C ASP A 70 9.29 -12.70 -3.83
N ASN A 71 9.88 -12.65 -5.04
CA ASN A 71 11.32 -12.83 -5.22
C ASN A 71 12.15 -11.62 -4.77
N TYR A 72 11.57 -10.42 -4.77
CA TYR A 72 12.20 -9.23 -4.21
C TYR A 72 12.25 -9.30 -2.67
N SER A 73 11.20 -9.80 -2.03
CA SER A 73 11.13 -10.02 -0.58
C SER A 73 11.74 -11.37 -0.13
N CYS A 74 12.84 -11.80 -0.76
CA CYS A 74 13.50 -13.07 -0.44
C CYS A 74 14.16 -13.08 0.96
N ASN A 75 14.30 -14.26 1.56
CA ASN A 75 14.88 -14.42 2.90
C ASN A 75 16.35 -13.98 2.96
N GLU A 76 17.07 -14.10 1.85
CA GLU A 76 18.48 -13.72 1.72
C GLU A 76 18.69 -12.20 1.86
N CYS A 77 17.63 -11.38 1.74
CA CYS A 77 17.66 -9.96 2.10
C CYS A 77 18.06 -9.72 3.57
N PHE A 78 17.99 -10.75 4.42
CA PHE A 78 18.62 -10.76 5.75
C PHE A 78 20.09 -10.34 5.71
N PHE A 79 20.89 -10.85 4.76
CA PHE A 79 22.34 -10.62 4.74
C PHE A 79 22.73 -9.16 4.53
N PRO A 80 22.24 -8.45 3.49
CA PRO A 80 22.53 -7.03 3.33
C PRO A 80 21.95 -6.18 4.48
N GLN A 81 20.89 -6.62 5.16
CA GLN A 81 20.27 -5.88 6.26
C GLN A 81 20.98 -6.05 7.61
N GLU A 82 21.38 -7.28 7.95
CA GLU A 82 21.84 -7.65 9.28
C GLU A 82 23.37 -7.72 9.39
N ILE A 83 24.04 -8.09 8.30
CA ILE A 83 25.51 -8.19 8.25
C ILE A 83 26.09 -7.46 7.02
N PRO A 84 25.77 -6.16 6.82
CA PRO A 84 26.10 -5.42 5.60
C PRO A 84 27.60 -5.44 5.26
N LEU A 85 28.47 -5.34 6.27
CA LEU A 85 29.92 -5.34 6.06
C LEU A 85 30.42 -6.67 5.49
N LEU A 86 29.98 -7.79 6.07
CA LEU A 86 30.37 -9.13 5.61
C LEU A 86 29.76 -9.43 4.24
N TYR A 87 28.48 -9.08 4.04
CA TYR A 87 27.84 -9.20 2.73
C TYR A 87 28.61 -8.43 1.65
N ASN A 88 28.97 -7.17 1.91
CA ASN A 88 29.73 -6.37 0.95
C ASN A 88 31.12 -6.96 0.67
N LEU A 89 31.82 -7.46 1.69
CA LEU A 89 33.11 -8.15 1.50
C LEU A 89 32.95 -9.38 0.60
N LEU A 90 31.98 -10.26 0.89
CA LEU A 90 31.70 -11.45 0.09
C LEU A 90 31.35 -11.08 -1.36
N LYS A 91 30.54 -10.04 -1.53
CA LYS A 91 30.16 -9.54 -2.86
C LYS A 91 31.36 -9.01 -3.64
N THR A 92 32.30 -8.30 -2.98
CA THR A 92 33.52 -7.82 -3.65
C THR A 92 34.44 -8.94 -4.13
N VAL A 93 34.42 -10.11 -3.49
CA VAL A 93 35.16 -11.30 -3.94
C VAL A 93 34.35 -12.19 -4.89
N GLY A 94 33.19 -11.71 -5.37
CA GLY A 94 32.36 -12.37 -6.38
C GLY A 94 31.28 -13.31 -5.82
N ILE A 95 31.09 -13.35 -4.49
CA ILE A 95 30.07 -14.17 -3.84
C ILE A 95 28.88 -13.27 -3.48
N ASP A 96 27.89 -13.22 -4.37
CA ASP A 96 26.61 -12.58 -4.05
C ASP A 96 25.70 -13.58 -3.32
N LEU A 97 25.34 -13.25 -2.08
CA LEU A 97 24.42 -14.06 -1.28
C LEU A 97 22.96 -13.89 -1.71
N LEU A 98 22.64 -12.85 -2.51
CA LEU A 98 21.30 -12.67 -3.04
C LEU A 98 21.11 -13.51 -4.31
N PRO A 99 19.95 -14.18 -4.45
CA PRO A 99 19.67 -14.99 -5.62
C PRO A 99 19.57 -14.13 -6.89
N ARG A 100 19.87 -14.70 -8.06
CA ARG A 100 19.72 -13.97 -9.33
C ARG A 100 18.27 -13.51 -9.58
N SER A 101 17.29 -14.26 -9.08
CA SER A 101 15.88 -13.89 -9.16
C SER A 101 15.57 -12.59 -8.42
N TYR A 102 16.28 -12.29 -7.32
CA TYR A 102 16.15 -11.01 -6.61
C TYR A 102 16.52 -9.85 -7.53
N TRP A 103 17.67 -9.89 -8.19
CA TRP A 103 18.13 -8.82 -9.08
C TRP A 103 17.23 -8.63 -10.30
N ALA A 104 16.78 -9.73 -10.89
CA ALA A 104 15.81 -9.68 -12.00
C ALA A 104 14.50 -9.02 -11.55
N SER A 105 14.03 -9.36 -10.35
CA SER A 105 12.77 -8.84 -9.80
C SER A 105 12.86 -7.40 -9.34
N LYS A 106 13.97 -7.01 -8.70
CA LYS A 106 14.27 -5.61 -8.39
C LYS A 106 14.19 -4.75 -9.64
N LYS A 107 14.89 -5.16 -10.72
CA LYS A 107 14.88 -4.44 -12.00
C LYS A 107 13.48 -4.36 -12.61
N PHE A 108 12.70 -5.45 -12.53
CA PHE A 108 11.32 -5.47 -13.01
C PHE A 108 10.47 -4.45 -12.24
N LEU A 109 10.51 -4.46 -10.91
CA LEU A 109 9.71 -3.58 -10.05
C LEU A 109 10.09 -2.11 -10.21
N GLU A 110 11.39 -1.80 -10.29
CA GLU A 110 11.89 -0.45 -10.59
C GLU A 110 11.38 0.04 -11.96
N THR A 111 11.44 -0.81 -12.99
CA THR A 111 10.94 -0.47 -14.33
C THR A 111 9.42 -0.29 -14.32
N TRP A 112 8.70 -1.15 -13.61
CA TRP A 112 7.26 -1.10 -13.46
C TRP A 112 6.80 0.21 -12.81
N LEU A 113 7.43 0.63 -11.72
CA LEU A 113 7.13 1.89 -11.04
C LEU A 113 7.46 3.08 -11.93
N ARG A 114 8.66 3.09 -12.53
CA ARG A 114 9.12 4.17 -13.42
C ARG A 114 8.21 4.38 -14.63
N ASN A 115 7.59 3.32 -15.13
CA ASN A 115 6.60 3.43 -16.20
C ASN A 115 5.35 4.20 -15.77
N MET A 116 4.92 4.07 -14.51
CA MET A 116 3.79 4.83 -13.98
C MET A 116 4.17 6.28 -13.68
N GLU A 117 5.36 6.51 -13.12
CA GLU A 117 5.93 7.86 -12.91
C GLU A 117 6.02 8.63 -14.23
N SER A 118 6.54 8.00 -15.28
CA SER A 118 6.60 8.60 -16.62
C SER A 118 5.22 8.98 -17.18
N LYS A 119 4.16 8.23 -16.85
CA LYS A 119 2.77 8.60 -17.23
C LYS A 119 2.27 9.79 -16.42
N ALA A 120 2.57 9.83 -15.13
CA ALA A 120 2.24 10.96 -14.25
C ALA A 120 2.97 12.24 -14.70
N ASP A 121 4.26 12.18 -15.03
CA ASP A 121 5.00 13.31 -15.58
C ASP A 121 4.39 13.83 -16.89
N LYS A 122 4.01 12.92 -17.81
CA LYS A 122 3.29 13.32 -19.03
C LYS A 122 1.97 14.02 -18.70
N THR A 123 1.24 13.54 -17.71
CA THR A 123 -0.02 14.16 -17.27
C THR A 123 0.23 15.57 -16.72
N ILE A 124 1.28 15.78 -15.92
CA ILE A 124 1.69 17.09 -15.40
C ILE A 124 2.06 18.04 -16.55
N LEU A 125 2.92 17.60 -17.47
CA LEU A 125 3.32 18.39 -18.64
C LEU A 125 2.12 18.79 -19.50
N GLN A 126 1.18 17.87 -19.74
CA GLN A 126 -0.05 18.18 -20.49
C GLN A 126 -0.91 19.25 -19.81
N ARG A 127 -0.92 19.29 -18.47
CA ARG A 127 -1.61 20.34 -17.68
C ARG A 127 -0.97 21.70 -17.92
N GLU A 128 0.36 21.75 -17.84
CA GLU A 128 1.16 22.98 -17.82
C GLU A 128 1.31 23.59 -19.21
N GLU A 129 1.58 22.76 -20.23
CA GLU A 129 1.86 23.22 -21.59
C GLU A 129 0.58 23.49 -22.39
N MET A 130 -0.43 22.62 -22.27
CA MET A 130 -1.64 22.72 -23.10
C MET A 130 -2.81 23.43 -22.42
N GLY A 131 -2.69 23.80 -21.14
CA GLY A 131 -3.77 24.41 -20.36
C GLY A 131 -5.06 23.56 -20.34
N LYS A 132 -4.96 22.26 -20.65
CA LYS A 132 -6.12 21.38 -20.73
C LYS A 132 -6.57 21.02 -19.31
N PRO A 133 -7.87 21.15 -18.99
CA PRO A 133 -8.37 20.72 -17.70
C PRO A 133 -8.23 19.21 -17.58
N ILE A 134 -7.43 18.77 -16.60
CA ILE A 134 -7.26 17.36 -16.26
C ILE A 134 -8.36 16.99 -15.27
N PRO A 135 -9.10 15.88 -15.49
CA PRO A 135 -10.07 15.39 -14.53
C PRO A 135 -9.43 15.28 -13.14
N PRO A 136 -10.10 15.73 -12.06
CA PRO A 136 -9.52 15.73 -10.71
C PRO A 136 -8.96 14.38 -10.26
N GLU A 137 -9.57 13.27 -10.70
CA GLU A 137 -9.12 11.91 -10.39
C GLU A 137 -7.80 11.50 -11.05
N ASN A 138 -7.41 12.16 -12.15
CA ASN A 138 -6.18 11.86 -12.88
C ASN A 138 -5.00 12.73 -12.42
N GLN A 139 -5.23 13.68 -11.50
CA GLN A 139 -4.18 14.57 -11.02
C GLN A 139 -3.24 13.81 -10.06
N PRO A 140 -1.93 13.75 -10.35
CA PRO A 140 -0.94 13.05 -9.53
C PRO A 140 -0.48 13.88 -8.32
N VAL A 141 -1.44 14.36 -7.50
CA VAL A 141 -1.18 15.35 -6.44
C VAL A 141 -0.13 14.88 -5.43
N VAL A 142 -0.16 13.60 -5.05
CA VAL A 142 0.79 13.04 -4.06
C VAL A 142 2.19 12.92 -4.67
N TYR A 143 2.29 12.39 -5.89
CA TYR A 143 3.54 12.31 -6.62
C TYR A 143 4.19 13.70 -6.79
N GLU A 144 3.41 14.73 -7.17
CA GLU A 144 3.90 16.11 -7.25
C GLU A 144 4.42 16.62 -5.89
N ALA A 145 3.71 16.35 -4.80
CA ALA A 145 4.13 16.73 -3.46
C ALA A 145 5.45 16.04 -3.04
N ILE A 146 5.62 14.76 -3.38
CA ILE A 146 6.86 14.00 -3.11
C ILE A 146 8.02 14.58 -3.93
N LYS A 147 7.83 14.89 -5.22
CA LYS A 147 8.86 15.54 -6.04
C LYS A 147 9.33 16.87 -5.42
N LEU A 148 8.39 17.69 -4.95
CA LEU A 148 8.71 18.95 -4.27
C LEU A 148 9.43 18.75 -2.93
N ALA A 149 9.07 17.71 -2.18
CA ALA A 149 9.73 17.36 -0.92
C ALA A 149 11.18 16.92 -1.16
N VAL A 150 11.42 16.01 -2.11
CA VAL A 150 12.76 15.54 -2.47
C VAL A 150 13.65 16.68 -2.99
N GLU A 151 13.10 17.58 -3.81
CA GLU A 151 13.85 18.74 -4.29
C GLU A 151 14.31 19.66 -3.14
N LYS A 152 13.47 19.78 -2.11
CA LYS A 152 13.75 20.61 -0.93
C LYS A 152 14.71 19.94 0.05
N ASP A 153 14.53 18.65 0.31
CA ASP A 153 15.25 17.93 1.38
C ASP A 153 16.60 17.39 0.88
N SER A 154 16.70 17.09 -0.41
CA SER A 154 17.88 16.49 -1.05
C SER A 154 18.42 17.33 -2.23
N PRO A 155 18.65 18.66 -2.07
CA PRO A 155 19.06 19.53 -3.19
C PRO A 155 20.47 19.23 -3.72
N HIS A 156 21.27 18.50 -2.95
CA HIS A 156 22.65 18.15 -3.25
C HIS A 156 22.79 16.91 -4.14
N LEU A 157 21.72 16.13 -4.29
CA LEU A 157 21.70 14.95 -5.14
C LEU A 157 21.58 15.34 -6.62
N ASP A 158 22.20 14.54 -7.49
CA ASP A 158 21.96 14.66 -8.92
C ASP A 158 20.54 14.20 -9.28
N GLU A 159 20.10 14.52 -10.50
CA GLU A 159 18.74 14.20 -10.95
C GLU A 159 18.46 12.69 -10.91
N GLN A 160 19.43 11.84 -11.22
CA GLN A 160 19.23 10.40 -11.22
C GLN A 160 19.02 9.87 -9.79
N ALA A 161 19.78 10.37 -8.84
CA ALA A 161 19.66 10.05 -7.43
C ALA A 161 18.33 10.57 -6.84
N LYS A 162 17.91 11.78 -7.20
CA LYS A 162 16.58 12.31 -6.83
C LYS A 162 15.44 11.44 -7.36
N GLN A 163 15.52 11.02 -8.63
CA GLN A 163 14.53 10.11 -9.22
C GLN A 163 14.50 8.75 -8.51
N ALA A 164 15.66 8.23 -8.11
CA ALA A 164 15.73 6.99 -7.34
C ALA A 164 15.11 7.15 -5.93
N GLU A 165 15.31 8.30 -5.28
CA GLU A 165 14.71 8.62 -3.98
C GLU A 165 13.18 8.73 -4.10
N ILE A 166 12.67 9.47 -5.10
CA ILE A 166 11.23 9.56 -5.41
C ILE A 166 10.66 8.15 -5.63
N GLY A 167 11.31 7.33 -6.46
CA GLY A 167 10.87 5.96 -6.71
C GLY A 167 10.85 5.10 -5.45
N SER A 168 11.83 5.26 -4.55
CA SER A 168 11.86 4.56 -3.27
C SER A 168 10.65 4.94 -2.40
N GLU A 169 10.40 6.24 -2.22
CA GLU A 169 9.26 6.76 -1.44
C GLU A 169 7.91 6.30 -2.02
N MET A 170 7.79 6.31 -3.35
CA MET A 170 6.57 5.86 -4.03
C MET A 170 6.35 4.36 -3.87
N PHE A 171 7.41 3.55 -3.89
CA PHE A 171 7.33 2.10 -3.75
C PHE A 171 6.88 1.67 -2.34
N ASP A 172 7.32 2.38 -1.29
CA ASP A 172 7.00 2.06 0.10
C ASP A 172 5.49 2.06 0.39
N HIS A 173 4.71 2.81 -0.39
CA HIS A 173 3.28 2.90 -0.22
C HIS A 173 2.49 1.73 -0.84
N ILE A 174 3.06 0.99 -1.80
CA ILE A 174 2.29 0.17 -2.75
C ILE A 174 1.74 -1.15 -2.19
N CYS A 175 2.03 -1.51 -0.94
CA CYS A 175 1.82 -2.88 -0.45
C CYS A 175 0.93 -2.98 0.80
N LEU A 176 -0.38 -2.79 0.62
CA LEU A 176 -1.38 -3.23 1.60
C LEU A 176 -2.16 -4.41 1.02
N VAL A 177 -2.41 -5.45 1.82
CA VAL A 177 -3.17 -6.63 1.38
C VAL A 177 -4.31 -6.88 2.37
N LEU A 178 -5.55 -6.85 1.89
CA LEU A 178 -6.77 -7.04 2.69
C LEU A 178 -7.29 -8.48 2.71
N SER A 179 -6.55 -9.43 2.15
CA SER A 179 -6.95 -10.83 1.99
C SER A 179 -7.41 -11.48 3.29
N TYR A 180 -6.66 -11.27 4.38
CA TYR A 180 -7.01 -11.81 5.69
C TYR A 180 -8.29 -11.19 6.25
N THR A 181 -8.51 -9.88 6.06
CA THR A 181 -9.77 -9.22 6.45
C THR A 181 -10.95 -9.85 5.72
N PHE A 182 -10.82 -10.11 4.41
CA PHE A 182 -11.86 -10.82 3.65
C PHE A 182 -12.08 -12.25 4.17
N TRP A 183 -11.00 -12.97 4.47
CA TRP A 183 -11.08 -14.33 5.03
C TRP A 183 -11.72 -14.38 6.43
N TYR A 184 -11.39 -13.43 7.31
CA TYR A 184 -12.02 -13.32 8.63
C TYR A 184 -13.50 -12.98 8.52
N LEU A 185 -13.87 -12.02 7.67
CA LEU A 185 -15.27 -11.68 7.42
C LEU A 185 -16.05 -12.86 6.86
N ALA A 186 -15.48 -13.60 5.90
CA ALA A 186 -16.12 -14.78 5.30
C ALA A 186 -16.48 -15.85 6.35
N GLN A 187 -15.67 -16.01 7.39
CA GLN A 187 -15.92 -16.94 8.50
C GLN A 187 -16.83 -16.40 9.60
N ASN A 188 -17.12 -15.10 9.60
CA ASN A 188 -17.90 -14.44 10.65
C ASN A 188 -19.16 -13.75 10.07
N PRO A 189 -20.22 -14.51 9.70
CA PRO A 189 -21.46 -13.94 9.16
C PRO A 189 -22.14 -12.94 10.09
N HIS A 190 -21.97 -13.09 11.42
CA HIS A 190 -22.46 -12.11 12.39
C HIS A 190 -21.80 -10.75 12.21
N ALA A 191 -20.47 -10.70 12.04
CA ALA A 191 -19.75 -9.46 11.80
C ALA A 191 -20.18 -8.80 10.48
N GLN A 192 -20.40 -9.58 9.42
CA GLN A 192 -20.91 -9.05 8.15
C GLN A 192 -22.30 -8.38 8.31
N ARG A 193 -23.21 -9.03 9.05
CA ARG A 193 -24.54 -8.46 9.34
C ARG A 193 -24.43 -7.19 10.16
N ARG A 194 -23.60 -7.18 11.20
CA ARG A 194 -23.41 -6.03 12.08
C ARG A 194 -22.81 -4.82 11.34
N ILE A 195 -21.82 -5.04 10.47
CA ILE A 195 -21.29 -3.98 9.58
C ILE A 195 -22.39 -3.45 8.67
N ARG A 196 -23.21 -4.33 8.09
CA ARG A 196 -24.32 -3.89 7.23
C ARG A 196 -25.36 -3.07 8.00
N GLU A 197 -25.71 -3.47 9.22
CA GLU A 197 -26.61 -2.70 10.10
C GLU A 197 -26.03 -1.32 10.39
N GLU A 198 -24.75 -1.25 10.78
CA GLU A 198 -24.06 0.01 11.08
C GLU A 198 -24.04 0.97 9.88
N ILE A 199 -23.78 0.45 8.67
CA ILE A 199 -23.81 1.23 7.42
C ILE A 199 -25.22 1.79 7.16
N ILE A 200 -26.27 0.98 7.37
CA ILE A 200 -27.67 1.39 7.17
C ILE A 200 -28.07 2.45 8.21
N GLU A 201 -27.72 2.24 9.48
CA GLU A 201 -28.00 3.18 10.58
C GLU A 201 -27.32 4.54 10.34
N ALA A 202 -26.12 4.54 9.75
CA ALA A 202 -25.41 5.74 9.33
C ALA A 202 -26.03 6.43 8.09
N GLY A 203 -27.06 5.84 7.48
CA GLY A 203 -27.73 6.38 6.29
C GLY A 203 -26.89 6.29 5.01
N ILE A 204 -25.93 5.37 4.96
CA ILE A 204 -25.02 5.20 3.82
C ILE A 204 -25.63 4.17 2.85
N ASP A 205 -26.00 4.61 1.64
CA ASP A 205 -26.40 3.71 0.56
C ASP A 205 -25.19 3.23 -0.25
N LEU A 206 -24.92 1.92 -0.20
CA LEU A 206 -23.91 1.23 -1.02
C LEU A 206 -24.53 0.31 -2.10
N THR A 207 -25.86 0.30 -2.23
CA THR A 207 -26.58 -0.57 -3.16
C THR A 207 -26.75 0.05 -4.53
N SER A 208 -26.81 1.38 -4.58
CA SER A 208 -26.93 2.14 -5.81
C SER A 208 -25.56 2.63 -6.26
N ALA A 209 -25.17 2.33 -7.51
CA ALA A 209 -24.00 2.95 -8.11
C ALA A 209 -24.23 4.47 -8.15
N PRO A 210 -23.39 5.27 -7.46
CA PRO A 210 -23.59 6.70 -7.43
C PRO A 210 -23.34 7.30 -8.82
N LYS A 211 -24.19 8.20 -9.30
CA LYS A 211 -23.89 8.90 -10.56
C LYS A 211 -22.73 9.85 -10.30
N LEU A 212 -21.70 9.80 -11.14
CA LEU A 212 -20.49 10.64 -11.02
C LEU A 212 -20.82 12.15 -10.94
N ALA A 213 -21.96 12.57 -11.52
CA ALA A 213 -22.46 13.95 -11.49
C ALA A 213 -22.98 14.41 -10.11
N ASP A 214 -23.50 13.49 -9.30
CA ASP A 214 -24.12 13.77 -7.99
C ASP A 214 -23.08 14.16 -6.91
N TYR A 215 -21.79 13.95 -7.18
CA TYR A 215 -20.67 14.22 -6.27
C TYR A 215 -19.93 15.52 -6.54
N SER A 216 -20.40 16.33 -7.48
CA SER A 216 -19.87 17.68 -7.75
C SER A 216 -20.24 18.71 -6.68
N THR A 217 -21.00 18.33 -5.64
CA THR A 217 -21.40 19.19 -4.51
C THR A 217 -21.14 18.51 -3.16
N ASN A 218 -21.38 19.23 -2.05
CA ASN A 218 -21.07 18.93 -0.64
C ASN A 218 -21.15 17.47 -0.14
N LEU A 219 -21.83 16.55 -0.85
CA LEU A 219 -21.81 15.10 -0.60
C LEU A 219 -20.40 14.47 -0.67
N SER A 220 -19.51 15.00 -1.54
CA SER A 220 -18.13 14.48 -1.70
C SER A 220 -17.31 14.48 -0.42
N ASN A 221 -17.57 15.42 0.51
CA ASN A 221 -16.87 15.50 1.79
C ASN A 221 -17.62 14.75 2.92
N ALA A 222 -18.91 14.48 2.75
CA ALA A 222 -19.74 13.86 3.78
C ALA A 222 -19.49 12.36 3.90
N LEU A 223 -19.28 11.64 2.78
CA LEU A 223 -19.12 10.18 2.82
C LEU A 223 -17.83 9.72 3.52
N PRO A 224 -16.63 10.27 3.23
CA PRO A 224 -15.42 9.88 3.97
C PRO A 224 -15.55 10.15 5.48
N VAL A 225 -16.19 11.26 5.85
CA VAL A 225 -16.45 11.61 7.25
C VAL A 225 -17.47 10.65 7.89
N ALA A 226 -18.48 10.21 7.17
CA ALA A 226 -19.45 9.23 7.64
C ALA A 226 -18.82 7.84 7.81
N LEU A 227 -17.99 7.41 6.86
CA LEU A 227 -17.25 6.14 6.94
C LEU A 227 -16.27 6.13 8.12
N GLY A 228 -15.62 7.26 8.42
CA GLY A 228 -14.73 7.41 9.58
C GLY A 228 -15.43 7.42 10.94
N LYS A 229 -16.77 7.28 10.99
CA LYS A 229 -17.56 7.18 12.23
C LYS A 229 -18.13 5.78 12.47
N LEU A 230 -17.84 4.82 11.58
CA LEU A 230 -18.30 3.44 11.70
C LEU A 230 -17.38 2.69 12.67
N GLU A 231 -17.68 2.80 13.97
CA GLU A 231 -16.84 2.26 15.06
C GLU A 231 -16.68 0.74 14.97
N PHE A 232 -17.71 -0.02 14.59
CA PHE A 232 -17.63 -1.47 14.47
C PHE A 232 -16.82 -1.88 13.24
N LEU A 233 -16.99 -1.22 12.09
CA LEU A 233 -16.13 -1.43 10.93
C LEU A 233 -14.66 -1.12 11.26
N GLU A 234 -14.38 -0.01 11.94
CA GLU A 234 -13.04 0.34 12.38
C GLU A 234 -12.47 -0.72 13.33
N ALA A 235 -13.25 -1.20 14.29
CA ALA A 235 -12.87 -2.29 15.19
C ALA A 235 -12.53 -3.58 14.43
N VAL A 236 -13.30 -3.94 13.39
CA VAL A 236 -13.03 -5.11 12.54
C VAL A 236 -11.72 -4.96 11.76
N ILE A 237 -11.45 -3.77 11.23
CA ILE A 237 -10.20 -3.48 10.51
C ILE A 237 -9.02 -3.58 11.49
N HIS A 238 -9.11 -2.94 12.66
CA HIS A 238 -8.09 -3.00 13.70
C HIS A 238 -7.86 -4.43 14.18
N GLU A 239 -8.90 -5.21 14.42
CA GLU A 239 -8.79 -6.59 14.86
C GLU A 239 -8.17 -7.49 13.78
N SER A 240 -8.51 -7.24 12.50
CA SER A 240 -7.90 -7.95 11.39
C SER A 240 -6.39 -7.68 11.29
N LEU A 241 -5.99 -6.42 11.41
CA LEU A 241 -4.57 -6.01 11.42
C LEU A 241 -3.84 -6.47 12.68
N ARG A 242 -4.54 -6.56 13.82
CA ARG A 242 -4.01 -7.13 15.06
C ARG A 242 -3.71 -8.62 14.90
N MET A 243 -4.62 -9.38 14.29
CA MET A 243 -4.42 -10.82 14.07
C MET A 243 -3.40 -11.12 12.97
N ARG A 244 -3.34 -10.29 11.93
CA ARG A 244 -2.44 -10.44 10.77
C ARG A 244 -1.83 -9.09 10.41
N PRO A 245 -0.76 -8.68 11.11
CA PRO A 245 -0.03 -7.47 10.76
C PRO A 245 0.61 -7.65 9.38
N THR A 246 0.54 -6.63 8.53
CA THR A 246 1.19 -6.60 7.21
C THR A 246 2.50 -5.84 7.20
N SER A 247 2.87 -5.19 8.32
CA SER A 247 4.08 -4.37 8.43
C SER A 247 5.29 -5.24 8.76
N THR A 248 6.41 -4.93 8.12
CA THR A 248 7.72 -5.53 8.41
C THR A 248 8.31 -4.92 9.69
N PRO A 249 9.22 -5.62 10.39
CA PRO A 249 9.90 -5.03 11.53
C PRO A 249 10.62 -3.74 11.12
N LEU A 250 10.42 -2.68 11.90
CA LEU A 250 10.96 -1.35 11.64
C LEU A 250 12.07 -1.05 12.67
N PRO A 251 13.28 -1.60 12.48
CA PRO A 251 14.39 -1.34 13.39
C PRO A 251 14.71 0.16 13.42
N ARG A 252 15.18 0.62 14.58
CA ARG A 252 15.68 1.97 14.81
C ARG A 252 17.09 1.87 15.35
N ILE A 253 17.88 2.92 15.16
CA ILE A 253 19.22 3.04 15.72
C ILE A 253 19.18 4.15 16.77
N THR A 254 19.69 3.88 17.97
CA THR A 254 19.77 4.92 19.01
C THR A 254 20.70 6.06 18.56
N PRO A 255 20.43 7.32 18.97
CA PRO A 255 21.28 8.44 18.60
C PRO A 255 22.76 8.16 18.88
N SER A 256 23.63 8.60 17.99
CA SER A 256 25.07 8.31 18.05
C SER A 256 25.81 9.09 19.13
N ASP A 257 25.19 10.14 19.67
CA ASP A 257 25.77 11.12 20.57
C ASP A 257 25.45 10.87 22.05
N ARG A 258 24.51 9.96 22.38
CA ARG A 258 24.05 9.76 23.76
C ARG A 258 23.52 8.36 24.03
N ALA A 259 23.63 7.93 25.28
CA ALA A 259 22.92 6.77 25.78
C ALA A 259 21.42 7.10 25.96
N VAL A 260 20.56 6.08 25.86
CA VAL A 260 19.11 6.23 25.99
C VAL A 260 18.53 5.21 26.95
N SER A 261 17.33 5.50 27.45
CA SER A 261 16.52 4.57 28.26
C SER A 261 15.28 4.17 27.47
N ILE A 262 15.00 2.87 27.38
CA ILE A 262 13.83 2.35 26.66
C ILE A 262 13.12 1.31 27.54
N ALA A 263 11.82 1.50 27.78
CA ALA A 263 10.98 0.56 28.53
C ALA A 263 11.55 0.12 29.90
N GLY A 264 12.21 1.03 30.62
CA GLY A 264 12.83 0.75 31.93
C GLY A 264 14.21 0.11 31.88
N ILE A 265 14.79 -0.10 30.68
CA ILE A 265 16.20 -0.44 30.51
C ILE A 265 16.97 0.86 30.27
N ASP A 266 17.77 1.25 31.27
CA ASP A 266 18.60 2.44 31.23
C ASP A 266 19.98 2.18 30.58
N ASN A 267 20.65 3.27 30.19
CA ASN A 267 22.02 3.27 29.68
C ASN A 267 22.25 2.41 28.42
N ILE A 268 21.26 2.31 27.53
CA ILE A 268 21.44 1.68 26.22
C ILE A 268 22.46 2.50 25.42
N PRO A 269 23.57 1.90 24.94
CA PRO A 269 24.63 2.64 24.28
C PRO A 269 24.18 3.38 23.01
N PRO A 270 24.91 4.44 22.61
CA PRO A 270 24.74 5.06 21.29
C PRO A 270 24.92 4.06 20.15
N ASN A 271 24.30 4.32 19.00
CA ASN A 271 24.36 3.46 17.80
C ASN A 271 23.87 2.01 18.01
N THR A 272 23.06 1.78 19.03
CA THR A 272 22.45 0.47 19.29
C THR A 272 21.24 0.30 18.39
N ARG A 273 21.20 -0.77 17.60
CA ARG A 273 20.00 -1.14 16.84
C ARG A 273 18.97 -1.74 17.79
N VAL A 274 17.81 -1.12 17.87
CA VAL A 274 16.67 -1.56 18.67
C VAL A 274 15.53 -1.91 17.71
N ASN A 275 14.92 -3.06 17.94
CA ASN A 275 13.74 -3.48 17.19
C ASN A 275 12.66 -3.88 18.18
N ALA A 276 11.45 -3.39 17.97
CA ALA A 276 10.27 -3.92 18.62
C ALA A 276 9.60 -4.84 17.61
N PHE A 277 9.62 -6.16 17.83
CA PHE A 277 8.91 -7.07 16.96
C PHE A 277 7.44 -6.69 16.93
N GLN A 278 6.95 -6.27 15.76
CA GLN A 278 5.54 -6.06 15.55
C GLN A 278 4.85 -7.42 15.57
N CYS A 279 4.15 -7.63 16.68
CA CYS A 279 2.80 -8.17 16.72
C CYS A 279 2.58 -9.68 16.97
N HIS A 280 3.52 -10.59 16.70
CA HIS A 280 3.29 -12.00 17.09
C HIS A 280 3.41 -12.28 18.60
N GLU A 281 4.17 -11.46 19.35
CA GLU A 281 4.35 -11.64 20.81
C GLU A 281 3.73 -10.54 21.68
N VAL A 282 3.50 -9.33 21.12
CA VAL A 282 2.97 -8.19 21.89
C VAL A 282 1.44 -8.21 21.99
N TYR A 283 0.71 -8.64 20.95
CA TYR A 283 -0.76 -8.68 20.96
C TYR A 283 -1.42 -9.95 21.53
N PRO A 284 -0.77 -11.13 21.65
CA PRO A 284 -1.27 -12.19 22.51
C PRO A 284 -1.04 -11.92 24.00
N CYS A 285 -0.55 -10.73 24.38
CA CYS A 285 -0.50 -10.33 25.78
C CYS A 285 -1.94 -10.29 26.34
N ARG A 286 -2.36 -11.41 26.95
CA ARG A 286 -3.71 -11.68 27.48
C ARG A 286 -4.24 -10.61 28.45
N HIS A 287 -3.37 -9.70 28.89
CA HIS A 287 -3.72 -8.58 29.78
C HIS A 287 -4.37 -7.41 29.03
N LEU A 288 -4.15 -7.27 27.72
CA LEU A 288 -4.70 -6.18 26.90
C LEU A 288 -5.93 -6.62 26.08
N PHE A 289 -6.03 -7.91 25.76
CA PHE A 289 -7.11 -8.48 24.94
C PHE A 289 -7.76 -9.62 25.71
N GLN A 290 -8.77 -9.30 26.52
CA GLN A 290 -9.67 -10.30 27.10
C GLN A 290 -10.83 -10.50 26.13
N PHE A 291 -10.95 -11.72 25.60
CA PHE A 291 -12.13 -12.19 24.89
C PHE A 291 -12.89 -13.14 25.81
#